data_AF-A0A2D7Z6U1-F1
#
_entry.id   AF-A0A2D7Z6U1-F1
#
_cell.length_a   1.000
_cell.length_b   1.000
_cell.length_c   1.000
_cell.angle_alpha   90.00
_cell.angle_beta   90.00
_cell.angle_gamma   90.00
#
_symmetry.space_group_name_H-M   'P 1'
#
loop_
_entity.id
_entity.type
_entity.pdbx_description
1 polymer ?
#
loop_
_entity_poly.entity_id
_entity_poly.type
_entity_poly.pdbx_seq_one_letter_code
_entity_poly.pdbx_strand_id
1 'polypeptide(L)' 'TASPHSLLDVKGVGELSSIGAPGPLANAIHDALREAGVEHLDMPLGPHKLWRAIHGPDTALGDNR' A
#
# COMPACT_ATOMS: atom_id res chain seq x y z
N THR A 1 10.66 7.91 -19.69
CA THR A 1 12.11 8.04 -20.01
C THR A 1 12.51 6.93 -20.95
N ALA A 2 13.27 7.21 -22.02
CA ALA A 2 13.74 6.18 -22.97
C ALA A 2 14.79 5.24 -22.34
N SER A 3 15.03 4.08 -22.96
CA SER A 3 16.12 3.16 -22.57
C SER A 3 17.23 3.19 -23.63
N PRO A 4 18.35 3.90 -23.39
CA PRO A 4 19.39 4.13 -24.42
C PRO A 4 20.13 2.86 -24.85
N HIS A 5 19.93 1.75 -24.13
CA HIS A 5 20.54 0.46 -24.43
C HIS A 5 19.55 -0.55 -25.01
N SER A 6 18.28 -0.15 -25.20
CA SER A 6 17.27 -0.95 -25.89
C SER A 6 17.35 -0.64 -27.39
N LEU A 7 17.32 -1.68 -28.24
CA LEU A 7 17.36 -1.53 -29.70
C LEU A 7 16.24 -0.65 -30.28
N LEU A 8 15.15 -0.47 -29.53
CA LEU A 8 13.97 0.30 -29.92
C LEU A 8 13.68 1.46 -28.95
N ASP A 9 14.59 1.80 -28.04
CA ASP A 9 14.38 2.82 -26.99
C ASP A 9 13.20 2.56 -26.03
N VAL A 10 12.61 1.36 -26.08
CA VAL A 10 11.45 0.95 -25.27
C VAL A 10 11.82 0.36 -23.90
N LYS A 11 10.86 0.35 -22.98
CA LYS A 11 10.93 -0.32 -21.66
C LYS A 11 9.74 -1.24 -21.47
N GLY A 12 9.95 -2.35 -20.76
CA GLY A 12 8.88 -3.24 -20.35
C GLY A 12 7.96 -2.58 -19.33
N VAL A 13 6.65 -2.84 -19.45
CA VAL A 13 5.61 -2.30 -18.56
C VAL A 13 4.59 -3.35 -18.09
N GLY A 14 4.76 -4.63 -18.48
CA GLY A 14 3.76 -5.68 -18.21
C GLY A 14 3.43 -5.87 -16.73
N GLU A 15 4.43 -5.77 -15.85
CA GLU A 15 4.26 -5.88 -14.39
C GLU A 15 4.06 -4.53 -13.70
N LEU A 16 4.08 -3.41 -14.44
CA LEU A 16 4.09 -2.07 -13.85
C LEU A 16 2.86 -1.83 -12.98
N SER A 17 1.69 -2.27 -13.41
CA SER A 17 0.46 -2.14 -12.64
C SER A 17 0.46 -3.04 -11.41
N SER A 18 0.94 -4.28 -11.54
CA SER A 18 0.97 -5.27 -10.46
C SER A 18 1.92 -4.85 -9.33
N ILE A 19 3.11 -4.35 -9.68
CA ILE A 19 4.13 -3.90 -8.73
C ILE A 19 3.89 -2.46 -8.26
N GLY A 20 3.40 -1.60 -9.14
CA GLY A 20 3.27 -0.17 -8.89
C GLY A 20 2.01 0.25 -8.15
N ALA A 21 0.93 -0.54 -8.21
CA ALA A 21 -0.34 -0.21 -7.54
C ALA A 21 -0.34 -0.43 -6.01
N PRO A 22 0.27 -1.48 -5.44
CA PRO A 22 0.18 -1.76 -4.00
C PRO A 22 0.66 -0.62 -3.09
N GLY A 23 1.78 0.03 -3.42
CA GLY A 23 2.35 1.11 -2.61
C GLY A 23 1.43 2.33 -2.49
N PRO A 24 1.00 2.97 -3.60
CA PRO A 24 0.05 4.07 -3.56
C PRO A 24 -1.28 3.73 -2.89
N LEU A 25 -1.78 2.49 -3.07
CA LEU A 25 -3.00 2.04 -2.41
C LEU A 25 -2.83 1.95 -0.90
N ALA A 26 -1.72 1.34 -0.44
CA ALA A 26 -1.42 1.27 0.99
C ALA A 26 -1.26 2.68 1.59
N ASN A 27 -0.54 3.58 0.93
CA ASN A 27 -0.37 4.95 1.39
C ASN A 27 -1.69 5.72 1.48
N ALA A 28 -2.59 5.54 0.52
CA ALA A 28 -3.92 6.16 0.55
C ALA A 28 -4.77 5.63 1.72
N ILE A 29 -4.69 4.34 2.01
CA ILE A 29 -5.35 3.73 3.16
C ILE A 29 -4.75 4.28 4.47
N HIS A 30 -3.43 4.33 4.58
CA HIS A 30 -2.76 4.91 5.75
C HIS A 30 -3.20 6.36 5.96
N ASP A 31 -3.20 7.19 4.91
CA ASP A 31 -3.60 8.60 5.00
C ASP A 31 -5.04 8.74 5.50
N ALA A 32 -5.98 7.94 4.98
CA ALA A 32 -7.38 7.95 5.42
C ALA A 32 -7.56 7.53 6.88
N LEU A 33 -6.69 6.67 7.41
CA LEU A 33 -6.78 6.17 8.79
C LEU A 33 -6.06 7.05 9.80
N ARG A 34 -5.33 8.09 9.38
CA ARG A 34 -4.66 9.04 10.28
C ARG A 34 -5.64 9.72 11.23
N GLU A 35 -6.82 10.07 10.75
CA GLU A 35 -7.88 10.68 11.57
C GLU A 35 -8.43 9.72 12.64
N ALA A 36 -8.32 8.40 12.41
CA ALA A 36 -8.67 7.37 13.38
C ALA A 36 -7.52 7.03 14.34
N GLY A 37 -6.37 7.70 14.24
CA GLY A 37 -5.20 7.47 15.09
C GLY A 37 -4.40 6.21 14.75
N VAL A 38 -4.58 5.63 13.55
CA VAL A 38 -3.86 4.43 13.13
C VAL A 38 -2.51 4.81 12.51
N GLU A 39 -1.43 4.45 13.16
CA GLU A 39 -0.06 4.74 12.70
C GLU A 39 0.48 3.70 11.72
N HIS A 40 0.27 2.41 11.99
CA HIS A 40 0.84 1.31 11.20
C HIS A 40 -0.12 0.14 11.00
N LEU A 41 -0.10 -0.45 9.81
CA LEU A 41 -0.89 -1.62 9.42
C LEU A 41 -0.09 -2.47 8.43
N ASP A 42 0.21 -3.71 8.82
CA ASP A 42 0.91 -4.63 7.92
C ASP A 42 0.03 -5.07 6.74
N MET A 43 0.64 -5.39 5.60
CA MET A 43 -0.10 -6.04 4.52
C MET A 43 -0.41 -7.51 4.88
N PRO A 44 -1.51 -8.11 4.38
CA PRO A 44 -2.49 -7.56 3.44
C PRO A 44 -3.59 -6.72 4.11
N LEU A 45 -4.01 -5.64 3.43
CA LEU A 45 -5.01 -4.67 3.92
C LEU A 45 -6.45 -5.12 3.60
N GLY A 46 -6.88 -6.21 4.24
CA GLY A 46 -8.23 -6.75 4.06
C GLY A 46 -9.33 -5.96 4.79
N PRO A 47 -10.60 -6.02 4.34
CA PRO A 47 -11.71 -5.27 4.95
C PRO A 47 -11.88 -5.50 6.46
N HIS A 48 -11.72 -6.74 6.93
CA HIS A 48 -11.81 -7.07 8.36
C HIS A 48 -10.71 -6.38 9.19
N LYS A 49 -9.48 -6.30 8.66
CA LYS A 49 -8.35 -5.63 9.31
C LYS A 49 -8.59 -4.12 9.40
N LEU A 50 -9.09 -3.52 8.32
CA LEU A 50 -9.48 -2.11 8.29
C LEU A 50 -10.61 -1.80 9.27
N TRP A 51 -11.67 -2.63 9.30
CA TRP A 51 -12.78 -2.45 10.24
C TRP A 51 -12.31 -2.50 11.71
N ARG A 52 -11.44 -3.47 12.05
CA ARG A 52 -10.85 -3.54 13.40
C ARG A 52 -9.96 -2.35 13.72
N ALA A 53 -9.20 -1.84 12.74
CA ALA A 53 -8.36 -0.67 12.94
C ALA A 53 -9.19 0.60 13.22
N ILE A 54 -10.37 0.73 12.61
CA ILE A 54 -11.27 1.88 12.80
C ILE A 54 -12.06 1.81 14.11
N HIS A 55 -12.43 0.60 14.56
CA HIS A 55 -13.41 0.42 15.66
C HIS A 55 -12.86 -0.29 16.91
N GLY A 56 -11.64 -0.84 16.87
CA GLY A 56 -11.05 -1.62 17.96
C GLY A 56 -10.37 -0.77 19.05
N PRO A 57 -10.21 -1.30 20.27
CA PRO A 57 -9.44 -0.63 21.32
C PRO A 57 -7.94 -0.77 21.06
N ASP A 58 -7.28 0.38 20.94
CA ASP A 58 -5.85 0.66 21.01
C ASP A 58 -5.02 0.67 19.70
N THR A 59 -4.57 1.89 19.44
CA THR A 59 -3.87 2.53 18.33
C THR A 59 -2.34 2.31 18.31
N ALA A 60 -1.80 1.25 18.92
CA ALA A 60 -0.33 1.12 19.05
C ALA A 60 0.25 -0.30 18.99
N LEU A 61 -0.52 -1.31 18.57
CA LEU A 61 0.03 -2.65 18.33
C LEU A 61 0.11 -2.92 16.83
N GLY A 62 1.31 -2.70 16.27
CA GLY A 62 1.68 -3.16 14.93
C GLY A 62 1.26 -4.62 14.77
N ASP A 63 0.57 -4.90 13.67
CA ASP A 63 -0.07 -6.18 13.42
C ASP A 63 0.96 -7.24 13.06
N ASN A 64 1.49 -7.91 14.08
CA ASN A 64 2.26 -9.13 13.93
C ASN A 64 1.50 -10.35 14.49
N ARG A 65 0.28 -10.60 13.99
CA ARG A 65 -0.41 -11.90 14.14
C ARG A 65 -1.13 -12.37 12.88
#